data_AF-A0A1S8X4G0-F1
#
_entry.id   AF-A0A1S8X4G0-F1
#
_cell.length_a   1.000
_cell.length_b   1.000
_cell.length_c   1.000
_cell.angle_alpha   90.00
_cell.angle_beta   90.00
_cell.angle_gamma   90.00
#
_symmetry.space_group_name_H-M   'P 1'
#
loop_
_entity.id
_entity.type
_entity.pdbx_description
1 polymer ?
#
loop_
_entity_poly.entity_id
_entity_poly.type
_entity_poly.pdbx_seq_one_letter_code
_entity_poly.pdbx_strand_id
1 'polypeptide(L)'
;VDDKCFKPSSINKDIIFYSGHDGEQSCGTGGECGAKLGNMETSGPPGWTALFFQLQCIQRRRMRLYWHWRRSTLILLPLILFVIVIIHHSRSGTRNLAGIDWPPNVAFHVPPPPKAPDSPEKVPVLARPKELSGLNPSHPPPKSDQNSVGPGEGAVPYLVNRSALSVEEQAKYDKGFQDNAFNQYASDRISVRRYIPDLRNGACKTQSFSSDLPKTAVIICFHNEAWSALLRSVHSVLDYSPKELLQEIILVDDFSSKDYLKEPLEIYMQQFPAVKIVRTKRREGLIRARMVGTNASTAEVLTYLDSHIECTPDLSIKATQEASVQVGGFDWSLTFTWHLPPKRDQIRPGAPYTPIRSPTMAGGLFAIHRDFFAYLGYYDEEMEVWGGENLELSFK
;
A
#
# COMPACT_ATOMS: atom_id res chain seq x y z
N VAL A 1 30.40 -40.21 -3.36
CA VAL A 1 30.20 -39.16 -4.39
C VAL A 1 29.70 -37.96 -3.64
N ASP A 2 30.53 -36.94 -3.55
CA ASP A 2 30.72 -36.03 -2.41
C ASP A 2 29.48 -35.31 -1.85
N ASP A 3 29.18 -35.61 -0.60
CA ASP A 3 28.54 -34.72 0.37
C ASP A 3 29.45 -33.52 0.64
N LYS A 4 29.22 -32.42 -0.08
CA LYS A 4 29.69 -31.09 0.37
C LYS A 4 28.53 -30.40 1.05
N CYS A 5 28.45 -30.58 2.37
CA CYS A 5 27.71 -29.69 3.26
C CYS A 5 28.15 -28.24 3.00
N PHE A 6 27.28 -27.45 2.37
CA PHE A 6 27.37 -26.00 2.41
C PHE A 6 27.39 -25.57 3.88
N LYS A 7 28.49 -24.99 4.36
CA LYS A 7 28.56 -24.35 5.67
C LYS A 7 27.88 -22.98 5.57
N PRO A 8 26.68 -22.76 6.15
CA PRO A 8 25.96 -21.50 6.05
C PRO A 8 26.31 -20.62 7.25
N SER A 9 27.60 -20.37 7.49
CA SER A 9 28.09 -19.65 8.68
C SER A 9 28.33 -18.15 8.44
N SER A 10 28.01 -17.62 7.26
CA SER A 10 28.25 -16.20 6.93
C SER A 10 27.06 -15.46 6.32
N ILE A 11 25.92 -16.13 6.09
CA ILE A 11 24.71 -15.46 5.60
C ILE A 11 23.96 -14.94 6.83
N ASN A 12 23.83 -13.63 6.97
CA ASN A 12 22.96 -13.04 7.98
C ASN A 12 21.52 -13.45 7.63
N LYS A 13 20.90 -14.29 8.47
CA LYS A 13 19.61 -14.98 8.18
C LYS A 13 18.39 -14.13 8.52
N ASP A 14 18.59 -12.85 8.83
CA ASP A 14 17.53 -12.00 9.34
C ASP A 14 16.81 -11.30 8.18
N ILE A 15 15.50 -11.50 8.11
CA ILE A 15 14.59 -10.67 7.30
C ILE A 15 14.18 -9.48 8.17
N ILE A 16 14.40 -8.26 7.67
CA ILE A 16 14.00 -7.05 8.38
C ILE A 16 12.64 -6.59 7.86
N PHE A 17 11.67 -6.48 8.75
CA PHE A 17 10.31 -6.04 8.43
C PHE A 17 10.10 -4.57 8.81
N TYR A 18 9.32 -3.87 8.00
CA TYR A 18 8.87 -2.52 8.30
C TYR A 18 7.35 -2.56 8.48
N SER A 19 6.89 -2.37 9.72
CA SER A 19 5.45 -2.22 9.98
C SER A 19 5.05 -0.76 9.74
N GLY A 20 4.35 -0.50 8.65
CA GLY A 20 3.50 0.68 8.53
C GLY A 20 2.23 0.49 9.36
N HIS A 21 1.79 1.53 10.06
CA HIS A 21 0.54 1.49 10.82
C HIS A 21 -0.63 1.85 9.89
N ASP A 22 -1.53 0.90 9.62
CA ASP A 22 -2.84 1.21 9.05
C ASP A 22 -3.73 1.76 10.17
N GLY A 23 -4.02 3.07 10.12
CA GLY A 23 -4.94 3.73 11.03
C GLY A 23 -6.39 3.35 10.76
N GLU A 24 -7.16 3.26 11.86
CA GLU A 24 -8.62 3.12 11.97
C GLU A 24 -9.22 1.71 11.97
N GLN A 25 -9.32 1.12 13.17
CA GLN A 25 -10.54 0.45 13.58
C GLN A 25 -11.26 1.31 14.61
N SER A 26 -12.48 1.72 14.28
CA SER A 26 -13.41 2.39 15.16
C SER A 26 -13.70 1.54 16.40
N CYS A 27 -13.21 1.95 17.58
CA CYS A 27 -13.68 1.41 18.85
C CYS A 27 -15.11 1.90 19.11
N GLY A 28 -16.07 0.99 18.96
CA GLY A 28 -17.41 1.14 19.51
C GLY A 28 -17.35 1.13 21.04
N THR A 29 -18.01 2.12 21.63
CA THR A 29 -18.16 2.35 23.06
C THR A 29 -18.79 1.17 23.81
N GLY A 30 -18.19 0.79 24.95
CA GLY A 30 -18.88 0.34 26.16
C GLY A 30 -19.34 -1.12 26.21
N GLY A 31 -18.79 -1.87 27.18
CA GLY A 31 -19.33 -3.14 27.64
C GLY A 31 -18.30 -3.98 28.39
N GLU A 32 -18.22 -3.82 29.71
CA GLU A 32 -17.50 -4.73 30.59
C GLU A 32 -17.99 -6.17 30.41
N CYS A 33 -17.07 -7.13 30.29
CA CYS A 33 -17.33 -8.53 30.59
C CYS A 33 -16.06 -9.16 31.15
N GLY A 34 -15.94 -9.15 32.48
CA GLY A 34 -15.04 -10.06 33.18
C GLY A 34 -15.60 -11.48 33.11
N ALA A 35 -14.77 -12.45 32.74
CA ALA A 35 -15.05 -13.85 33.00
C ALA A 35 -13.76 -14.61 33.31
N LYS A 36 -13.87 -15.39 34.38
CA LYS A 36 -12.84 -16.11 35.13
C LYS A 36 -12.11 -17.16 34.30
N LEU A 37 -10.81 -17.31 34.61
CA LEU A 37 -10.02 -18.51 34.31
C LEU A 37 -10.68 -19.77 34.89
N GLY A 38 -10.85 -20.79 34.05
CA GLY A 38 -11.12 -22.16 34.44
C GLY A 38 -10.12 -23.08 33.74
N ASN A 39 -9.25 -23.71 34.53
CA ASN A 39 -8.37 -24.80 34.09
C ASN A 39 -9.22 -26.00 33.66
N MET A 40 -8.83 -26.66 32.56
CA MET A 40 -9.33 -28.00 32.25
C MET A 40 -8.21 -28.82 31.62
N GLU A 41 -7.59 -29.66 32.45
CA GLU A 41 -6.80 -30.81 32.02
C GLU A 41 -7.71 -31.81 31.29
N THR A 42 -7.24 -32.41 30.21
CA THR A 42 -7.84 -33.62 29.65
C THR A 42 -6.77 -34.64 29.27
N SER A 43 -6.76 -35.74 30.01
CA SER A 43 -6.14 -37.02 29.66
C SER A 43 -7.25 -38.00 29.27
N GLY A 44 -7.19 -38.61 28.08
CA GLY A 44 -8.10 -39.67 27.62
C GLY A 44 -7.66 -40.34 26.30
N PRO A 45 -7.98 -41.63 26.06
CA PRO A 45 -7.18 -42.57 25.25
C PRO A 45 -7.55 -42.65 23.75
N PRO A 46 -6.72 -43.33 22.90
CA PRO A 46 -6.81 -43.23 21.44
C PRO A 46 -7.82 -44.22 20.85
N GLY A 47 -8.77 -43.74 20.03
CA GLY A 47 -9.70 -44.62 19.33
C GLY A 47 -10.84 -43.98 18.51
N TRP A 48 -10.86 -42.66 18.31
CA TRP A 48 -12.02 -41.96 17.72
C TRP A 48 -11.77 -41.29 16.35
N THR A 49 -10.60 -41.48 15.73
CA THR A 49 -10.25 -40.82 14.46
C THR A 49 -10.97 -41.39 13.23
N ALA A 50 -11.54 -42.61 13.30
CA ALA A 50 -12.22 -43.22 12.15
C ALA A 50 -13.71 -42.84 12.00
N LEU A 51 -14.40 -42.45 13.08
CA LEU A 51 -15.84 -42.12 13.03
C LEU A 51 -16.12 -40.66 12.63
N PHE A 52 -15.14 -39.77 12.82
CA PHE A 52 -15.25 -38.35 12.44
C PHE A 52 -15.16 -38.11 10.92
N PHE A 53 -14.48 -38.99 10.18
CA PHE A 53 -14.30 -38.84 8.73
C PHE A 53 -15.54 -39.27 7.91
N GLN A 54 -16.41 -40.16 8.41
CA GLN A 54 -17.65 -40.51 7.70
C GLN A 54 -18.76 -39.47 7.85
N LEU A 55 -18.80 -38.70 8.94
CA LEU A 55 -19.85 -37.69 9.18
C LEU A 55 -19.63 -36.38 8.38
N GLN A 56 -18.40 -36.08 7.94
CA GLN A 56 -18.13 -34.90 7.11
C GLN A 56 -18.53 -35.07 5.62
N CYS A 57 -18.67 -36.30 5.12
CA CYS A 57 -19.13 -36.55 3.75
C CYS A 57 -20.64 -36.34 3.55
N ILE A 58 -21.46 -36.51 4.59
CA ILE A 58 -22.92 -36.34 4.50
C ILE A 58 -23.34 -34.85 4.56
N GLN A 59 -22.55 -34.00 5.22
CA GLN A 59 -22.80 -32.54 5.29
C GLN A 59 -22.54 -31.81 3.96
N ARG A 60 -21.64 -32.32 3.09
CA ARG A 60 -21.34 -31.69 1.78
C ARG A 60 -22.46 -31.84 0.73
N ARG A 61 -23.36 -32.82 0.86
CA ARG A 61 -24.50 -32.98 -0.09
C ARG A 61 -25.72 -32.11 0.23
N ARG A 62 -25.93 -31.72 1.49
CA ARG A 62 -27.08 -30.86 1.88
C ARG A 62 -26.90 -29.38 1.51
N MET A 63 -25.67 -28.89 1.40
CA MET A 63 -25.39 -27.48 1.07
C MET A 63 -25.65 -27.12 -0.41
N ARG A 64 -25.60 -28.08 -1.35
CA ARG A 64 -25.84 -27.79 -2.77
C ARG A 64 -27.31 -27.52 -3.13
N LEU A 65 -28.28 -28.08 -2.40
CA LEU A 65 -29.71 -27.78 -2.63
C LEU A 65 -30.16 -26.45 -2.00
N TYR A 66 -29.56 -26.04 -0.89
CA TYR A 66 -29.89 -24.79 -0.21
C TYR A 66 -29.52 -23.54 -1.05
N TRP A 67 -28.42 -23.62 -1.81
CA TRP A 67 -27.96 -22.53 -2.67
C TRP A 67 -28.75 -22.36 -3.97
N HIS A 68 -29.39 -23.42 -4.48
CA HIS A 68 -30.23 -23.31 -5.68
C HIS A 68 -31.59 -22.66 -5.40
N TRP A 69 -32.16 -22.86 -4.20
CA TRP A 69 -33.46 -22.29 -3.82
C TRP A 69 -33.38 -20.80 -3.43
N ARG A 70 -32.24 -20.35 -2.88
CA ARG A 70 -32.02 -18.94 -2.50
C ARG A 70 -31.71 -18.00 -3.68
N ARG A 71 -31.19 -18.53 -4.80
CA ARG A 71 -30.87 -17.72 -6.00
C ARG A 71 -32.10 -17.31 -6.82
N SER A 72 -33.15 -18.13 -6.81
CA SER A 72 -34.38 -17.85 -7.60
C SER A 72 -35.33 -16.86 -6.94
N THR A 73 -35.31 -16.74 -5.60
CA THR A 73 -36.20 -15.84 -4.85
C THR A 73 -35.69 -14.39 -4.78
N LEU A 74 -34.38 -14.16 -4.92
CA LEU A 74 -33.77 -12.82 -4.84
C LEU A 74 -33.85 -12.00 -6.15
N ILE A 75 -34.23 -12.61 -7.27
CA ILE A 75 -34.29 -11.96 -8.59
C ILE A 75 -35.72 -11.59 -9.00
N LEU A 76 -36.75 -12.32 -8.53
CA LEU A 76 -38.14 -12.12 -8.94
C LEU A 76 -38.85 -10.97 -8.21
N LEU A 77 -38.51 -10.71 -6.94
CA LEU A 77 -39.14 -9.65 -6.13
C LEU A 77 -38.83 -8.21 -6.62
N PRO A 78 -37.60 -7.85 -7.04
CA PRO A 78 -37.29 -6.52 -7.56
C PRO A 78 -37.97 -6.24 -8.91
N LEU A 79 -38.13 -7.25 -9.77
CA LEU A 79 -38.77 -7.12 -11.08
C LEU A 79 -40.28 -6.85 -10.97
N ILE A 80 -40.95 -7.47 -9.99
CA ILE A 80 -42.39 -7.24 -9.75
C ILE A 80 -42.62 -5.82 -9.19
N LEU A 81 -41.75 -5.34 -8.30
CA LEU A 81 -41.81 -3.96 -7.78
C LEU A 81 -41.57 -2.91 -8.86
N PHE A 82 -40.63 -3.17 -9.79
CA PHE A 82 -40.34 -2.26 -10.90
C PHE A 82 -41.53 -2.12 -11.88
N VAL A 83 -42.24 -3.22 -12.15
CA VAL A 83 -43.46 -3.21 -13.00
C VAL A 83 -44.60 -2.44 -12.33
N ILE A 84 -44.75 -2.53 -11.00
CA ILE A 84 -45.78 -1.79 -10.24
C ILE A 84 -45.52 -0.27 -10.29
N VAL A 85 -44.26 0.17 -10.20
CA VAL A 85 -43.89 1.58 -10.28
C VAL A 85 -44.16 2.16 -11.68
N ILE A 86 -43.89 1.41 -12.74
CA ILE A 86 -44.18 1.84 -14.13
C ILE A 86 -45.69 1.97 -14.36
N ILE A 87 -46.50 1.04 -13.83
CA ILE A 87 -47.97 1.10 -13.93
C ILE A 87 -48.52 2.30 -13.14
N HIS A 88 -47.90 2.68 -12.02
CA HIS A 88 -48.33 3.83 -11.22
C HIS A 88 -47.95 5.17 -11.86
N HIS A 89 -46.78 5.26 -12.51
CA HIS A 89 -46.33 6.48 -13.19
C HIS A 89 -47.08 6.73 -14.51
N SER A 90 -47.62 5.68 -15.15
CA SER A 90 -48.44 5.80 -16.36
C SER A 90 -49.84 6.41 -16.11
N ARG A 91 -50.26 6.63 -14.86
CA ARG A 91 -51.64 7.08 -14.51
C ARG A 91 -51.74 8.50 -13.94
N SER A 92 -50.65 9.24 -13.82
CA SER A 92 -50.67 10.62 -13.29
C SER A 92 -50.30 11.62 -14.38
N GLY A 93 -51.32 12.07 -15.13
CA GLY A 93 -51.19 13.11 -16.14
C GLY A 93 -50.95 14.51 -15.56
N THR A 94 -49.97 15.18 -16.15
CA THR A 94 -49.82 16.63 -16.42
C THR A 94 -50.35 17.67 -15.43
N ARG A 95 -49.50 18.62 -15.05
CA ARG A 95 -49.83 20.07 -15.01
C ARG A 95 -48.55 20.93 -15.08
N ASN A 96 -48.50 21.79 -16.10
CA ASN A 96 -47.50 22.84 -16.33
C ASN A 96 -47.64 23.97 -15.29
N LEU A 97 -46.54 24.64 -14.94
CA LEU A 97 -46.53 26.10 -14.73
C LEU A 97 -45.15 26.67 -15.10
N ALA A 98 -45.21 27.79 -15.82
CA ALA A 98 -44.11 28.51 -16.44
C ALA A 98 -43.63 29.69 -15.58
N GLY A 99 -42.42 30.17 -15.89
CA GLY A 99 -42.01 31.57 -15.75
C GLY A 99 -41.29 31.95 -14.45
N ILE A 100 -40.08 32.50 -14.57
CA ILE A 100 -39.62 33.76 -13.95
C ILE A 100 -38.22 34.10 -14.51
N ASP A 101 -38.09 35.36 -14.98
CA ASP A 101 -36.90 36.02 -15.53
C ASP A 101 -35.80 36.31 -14.49
N TRP A 102 -34.55 36.39 -14.97
CA TRP A 102 -33.38 36.91 -14.22
C TRP A 102 -32.78 38.14 -14.93
N PRO A 103 -32.51 39.26 -14.24
CA PRO A 103 -31.75 40.37 -14.79
C PRO A 103 -30.22 40.17 -14.68
N PRO A 104 -29.40 40.89 -15.49
CA PRO A 104 -28.06 40.47 -15.89
C PRO A 104 -26.90 40.99 -15.01
N ASN A 105 -25.83 40.18 -15.01
CA ASN A 105 -24.39 40.49 -14.98
C ASN A 105 -23.91 41.80 -14.31
N VAL A 106 -23.12 41.64 -13.24
CA VAL A 106 -22.16 42.64 -12.77
C VAL A 106 -20.75 42.07 -12.90
N ALA A 107 -19.94 42.69 -13.76
CA ALA A 107 -18.54 42.34 -14.01
C ALA A 107 -17.63 42.92 -12.91
N PHE A 108 -16.74 42.11 -12.36
CA PHE A 108 -15.65 42.56 -11.49
C PHE A 108 -14.32 42.60 -12.25
N HIS A 109 -13.69 43.76 -12.21
CA HIS A 109 -12.39 44.07 -12.82
C HIS A 109 -11.25 43.50 -11.95
N VAL A 110 -10.41 42.63 -12.51
CA VAL A 110 -9.19 42.13 -11.86
C VAL A 110 -7.98 42.78 -12.53
N PRO A 111 -7.11 43.50 -11.80
CA PRO A 111 -5.91 44.11 -12.37
C PRO A 111 -4.83 43.06 -12.70
N PRO A 112 -4.00 43.29 -13.73
CA PRO A 112 -3.00 42.32 -14.18
C PRO A 112 -1.78 42.26 -13.23
N PRO A 113 -1.13 41.09 -13.09
CA PRO A 113 0.09 40.94 -12.30
C PRO A 113 1.31 41.59 -12.98
N PRO A 114 2.33 42.00 -12.19
CA PRO A 114 3.51 42.71 -12.68
C PRO A 114 4.43 41.80 -13.52
N LYS A 115 5.10 42.42 -14.51
CA LYS A 115 6.04 41.77 -15.45
C LYS A 115 7.31 41.31 -14.72
N ALA A 116 7.74 40.08 -14.99
CA ALA A 116 9.05 39.58 -14.59
C ALA A 116 10.17 40.14 -15.50
N PRO A 117 11.39 40.35 -14.97
CA PRO A 117 12.52 40.88 -15.74
C PRO A 117 13.14 39.84 -16.69
N ASP A 118 13.76 40.38 -17.75
CA ASP A 118 14.20 39.67 -18.95
C ASP A 118 15.48 38.82 -18.79
N SER A 119 15.44 37.68 -19.49
CA SER A 119 16.52 36.81 -20.01
C SER A 119 17.14 35.73 -19.11
N PRO A 120 17.05 34.44 -19.53
CA PRO A 120 18.01 33.42 -19.16
C PRO A 120 18.95 33.09 -20.33
N GLU A 121 20.21 32.93 -19.97
CA GLU A 121 21.31 32.41 -20.79
C GLU A 121 20.96 31.01 -21.36
N LYS A 122 21.23 30.79 -22.66
CA LYS A 122 20.79 29.60 -23.40
C LYS A 122 21.65 28.37 -23.08
N VAL A 123 21.12 27.47 -22.25
CA VAL A 123 21.56 26.07 -22.14
C VAL A 123 20.99 25.26 -23.32
N PRO A 124 21.70 24.25 -23.89
CA PRO A 124 21.20 23.49 -25.03
C PRO A 124 19.90 22.78 -24.67
N VAL A 125 18.82 23.16 -25.37
CA VAL A 125 17.48 22.63 -25.17
C VAL A 125 17.39 21.25 -25.83
N LEU A 126 17.59 20.18 -25.04
CA LEU A 126 17.01 18.88 -25.37
C LEU A 126 15.52 19.10 -25.65
N ALA A 127 15.01 18.54 -26.76
CA ALA A 127 13.64 18.75 -27.20
C ALA A 127 12.69 18.59 -26.01
N ARG A 128 11.99 19.67 -25.64
CA ARG A 128 11.05 19.66 -24.52
C ARG A 128 10.05 18.52 -24.76
N PRO A 129 9.91 17.57 -23.83
CA PRO A 129 8.83 16.59 -23.89
C PRO A 129 7.51 17.35 -24.09
N LYS A 130 6.60 16.84 -24.91
CA LYS A 130 5.21 17.35 -24.94
C LYS A 130 4.77 17.47 -23.47
N GLU A 131 4.36 18.66 -23.04
CA GLU A 131 3.87 18.85 -21.68
C GLU A 131 2.88 17.72 -21.37
N LEU A 132 3.17 16.95 -20.32
CA LEU A 132 2.33 15.86 -19.84
C LEU A 132 1.04 16.46 -19.26
N SER A 133 0.18 16.94 -20.14
CA SER A 133 -1.00 17.73 -19.79
C SER A 133 -1.92 16.91 -18.88
N GLY A 134 -2.22 17.44 -17.69
CA GLY A 134 -3.10 16.78 -16.72
C GLY A 134 -2.41 15.91 -15.68
N LEU A 135 -1.08 15.76 -15.72
CA LEU A 135 -0.32 15.11 -14.65
C LEU A 135 0.30 16.15 -13.72
N ASN A 136 0.04 16.02 -12.42
CA ASN A 136 0.66 16.83 -11.39
C ASN A 136 1.33 15.93 -10.34
N PRO A 137 2.67 15.98 -10.14
CA PRO A 137 3.62 16.85 -10.85
C PRO A 137 4.20 16.18 -12.11
N SER A 138 4.43 16.96 -13.16
CA SER A 138 5.09 16.52 -14.41
C SER A 138 6.63 16.62 -14.35
N HIS A 139 7.16 17.40 -13.41
CA HIS A 139 8.58 17.49 -13.08
C HIS A 139 8.80 17.29 -11.57
N PRO A 140 10.01 16.91 -11.13
CA PRO A 140 10.30 16.75 -9.71
C PRO A 140 10.11 18.08 -8.97
N PRO A 141 9.18 18.18 -8.00
CA PRO A 141 9.11 19.38 -7.17
C PRO A 141 10.36 19.48 -6.28
N PRO A 142 10.65 20.65 -5.69
CA PRO A 142 11.65 20.74 -4.63
C PRO A 142 11.25 19.84 -3.45
N LYS A 143 12.25 19.30 -2.74
CA LYS A 143 12.02 18.57 -1.50
C LYS A 143 11.55 19.55 -0.43
N SER A 144 10.41 19.26 0.20
CA SER A 144 9.92 20.04 1.33
C SER A 144 10.81 19.84 2.56
N ASP A 145 10.82 20.82 3.45
CA ASP A 145 11.52 20.82 4.73
C ASP A 145 10.56 21.10 5.89
N GLN A 146 11.11 21.16 7.12
CA GLN A 146 10.32 21.43 8.33
C GLN A 146 9.62 22.79 8.35
N ASN A 147 10.01 23.73 7.49
CA ASN A 147 9.43 25.07 7.39
C ASN A 147 8.44 25.20 6.23
N SER A 148 8.31 24.14 5.42
CA SER A 148 7.45 24.12 4.26
C SER A 148 5.98 24.11 4.67
N VAL A 149 5.17 24.89 3.94
CA VAL A 149 3.74 25.05 4.21
C VAL A 149 2.97 24.58 2.99
N GLY A 150 1.99 23.70 3.20
CA GLY A 150 1.16 23.17 2.13
C GLY A 150 0.27 22.02 2.61
N PRO A 151 -0.59 21.50 1.72
CA PRO A 151 -1.42 20.34 2.02
C PRO A 151 -0.58 19.14 2.50
N GLY A 152 -0.87 18.67 3.70
CA GLY A 152 -0.27 17.45 4.25
C GLY A 152 1.21 17.55 4.67
N GLU A 153 1.80 18.75 4.66
CA GLU A 153 3.18 18.97 5.11
C GLU A 153 3.35 18.67 6.61
N GLY A 154 4.46 18.06 6.99
CA GLY A 154 4.68 17.63 8.38
C GLY A 154 3.80 16.45 8.80
N ALA A 155 3.33 15.65 7.84
CA ALA A 155 2.39 14.54 8.05
C ALA A 155 1.06 14.95 8.73
N VAL A 156 0.67 16.23 8.62
CA VAL A 156 -0.64 16.68 9.13
C VAL A 156 -1.77 16.16 8.24
N PRO A 157 -2.98 15.89 8.79
CA PRO A 157 -4.12 15.49 7.98
C PRO A 157 -4.50 16.57 6.97
N TYR A 158 -4.66 16.20 5.69
CA TYR A 158 -5.25 17.07 4.67
C TYR A 158 -6.71 16.69 4.47
N LEU A 159 -7.60 17.47 5.09
CA LEU A 159 -9.03 17.22 5.08
C LEU A 159 -9.68 17.88 3.86
N VAL A 160 -10.37 17.08 3.04
CA VAL A 160 -11.12 17.55 1.89
C VAL A 160 -12.61 17.51 2.22
N ASN A 161 -13.24 18.70 2.31
CA ASN A 161 -14.68 18.79 2.46
C ASN A 161 -15.37 18.60 1.10
N ARG A 162 -15.77 17.36 0.80
CA ARG A 162 -16.42 16.98 -0.46
C ARG A 162 -17.63 17.87 -0.80
N SER A 163 -18.48 18.19 0.19
CA SER A 163 -19.71 18.98 -0.04
C SER A 163 -19.45 20.45 -0.39
N ALA A 164 -18.26 20.95 -0.08
CA ALA A 164 -17.84 22.30 -0.45
C ALA A 164 -17.16 22.37 -1.83
N LEU A 165 -16.92 21.23 -2.49
CA LEU A 165 -16.32 21.18 -3.82
C LEU A 165 -17.34 21.50 -4.92
N SER A 166 -16.86 22.04 -6.04
CA SER A 166 -17.64 22.16 -7.28
C SER A 166 -18.11 20.77 -7.77
N VAL A 167 -19.14 20.73 -8.62
CA VAL A 167 -19.69 19.46 -9.14
C VAL A 167 -18.62 18.67 -9.90
N GLU A 168 -17.79 19.37 -10.67
CA GLU A 168 -16.68 18.79 -11.42
C GLU A 168 -15.59 18.23 -10.50
N GLU A 169 -15.29 18.91 -9.39
CA GLU A 169 -14.33 18.43 -8.40
C GLU A 169 -14.87 17.29 -7.54
N GLN A 170 -16.16 17.29 -7.21
CA GLN A 170 -16.82 16.15 -6.56
C GLN A 170 -16.72 14.89 -7.44
N ALA A 171 -16.93 15.03 -8.74
CA ALA A 171 -16.77 13.91 -9.67
C ALA A 171 -15.33 13.36 -9.70
N LYS A 172 -14.31 14.25 -9.62
CA LYS A 172 -12.90 13.83 -9.52
C LYS A 172 -12.61 13.15 -8.18
N TYR A 173 -13.15 13.68 -7.08
CA TYR A 173 -13.04 13.10 -5.74
C TYR A 173 -13.60 11.67 -5.72
N ASP A 174 -14.85 11.51 -6.17
CA ASP A 174 -15.55 10.21 -6.15
C ASP A 174 -14.86 9.20 -7.06
N LYS A 175 -14.47 9.63 -8.26
CA LYS A 175 -13.75 8.77 -9.20
C LYS A 175 -12.40 8.32 -8.64
N GLY A 176 -11.67 9.21 -7.98
CA GLY A 176 -10.40 8.87 -7.33
C GLY A 176 -10.57 7.79 -6.26
N PHE A 177 -11.63 7.89 -5.45
CA PHE A 177 -11.94 6.87 -4.44
C PHE A 177 -12.40 5.55 -5.08
N GLN A 178 -13.21 5.61 -6.14
CA GLN A 178 -13.67 4.45 -6.89
C GLN A 178 -12.52 3.69 -7.55
N ASP A 179 -11.56 4.40 -8.15
CA ASP A 179 -10.46 3.80 -8.90
C ASP A 179 -9.37 3.20 -7.99
N ASN A 180 -9.16 3.76 -6.79
CA ASN A 180 -7.99 3.42 -5.96
C ASN A 180 -8.32 2.98 -4.51
N ALA A 181 -9.58 3.03 -4.08
CA ALA A 181 -10.01 2.77 -2.70
C ALA A 181 -9.39 3.69 -1.62
N PHE A 182 -8.77 4.81 -2.03
CA PHE A 182 -8.32 5.89 -1.16
C PHE A 182 -8.59 7.26 -1.78
N ASN A 183 -8.42 8.33 -1.00
CA ASN A 183 -8.66 9.69 -1.46
C ASN A 183 -7.53 10.21 -2.38
N GLN A 184 -7.54 9.77 -3.65
CA GLN A 184 -6.59 10.25 -4.66
C GLN A 184 -6.66 11.78 -4.82
N TYR A 185 -7.85 12.38 -4.71
CA TYR A 185 -8.02 13.83 -4.86
C TYR A 185 -7.23 14.63 -3.82
N ALA A 186 -7.15 14.12 -2.59
CA ALA A 186 -6.26 14.64 -1.55
C ALA A 186 -4.80 14.37 -1.90
N SER A 187 -4.46 13.13 -2.27
CA SER A 187 -3.08 12.75 -2.66
C SER A 187 -2.53 13.65 -3.79
N ASP A 188 -3.33 13.99 -4.79
CA ASP A 188 -2.91 14.83 -5.94
C ASP A 188 -2.62 16.29 -5.55
N ARG A 189 -2.99 16.72 -4.33
CA ARG A 189 -2.75 18.06 -3.78
C ARG A 189 -1.62 18.09 -2.75
N ILE A 190 -1.22 16.92 -2.25
CA ILE A 190 -0.10 16.77 -1.33
C ILE A 190 1.17 16.61 -2.15
N SER A 191 2.23 17.37 -1.80
CA SER A 191 3.53 17.25 -2.46
C SER A 191 4.00 15.79 -2.51
N VAL A 192 4.50 15.35 -3.66
CA VAL A 192 5.14 14.03 -3.80
C VAL A 192 6.51 13.98 -3.11
N ARG A 193 6.98 15.11 -2.57
CA ARG A 193 8.21 15.23 -1.77
C ARG A 193 7.96 15.98 -0.47
N ARG A 194 6.77 15.77 0.14
CA ARG A 194 6.39 16.42 1.40
C ARG A 194 7.35 16.08 2.53
N TYR A 195 7.44 16.97 3.50
CA TYR A 195 8.20 16.76 4.72
C TYR A 195 7.42 15.81 5.65
N ILE A 196 8.12 14.79 6.15
CA ILE A 196 7.62 13.87 7.18
C ILE A 196 8.53 14.03 8.40
N PRO A 197 7.96 14.33 9.59
CA PRO A 197 8.77 14.50 10.79
C PRO A 197 9.48 13.20 11.19
N ASP A 198 10.68 13.33 11.75
CA ASP A 198 11.40 12.19 12.32
C ASP A 198 10.72 11.76 13.63
N LEU A 199 9.80 10.82 13.46
CA LEU A 199 9.03 10.23 14.52
C LEU A 199 9.76 9.13 15.26
N ARG A 200 11.11 8.93 15.19
CA ARG A 200 11.98 7.85 15.79
C ARG A 200 12.55 8.04 17.20
N ASN A 201 12.87 6.90 17.86
CA ASN A 201 13.48 6.72 19.20
C ASN A 201 14.47 7.85 19.47
N GLY A 202 14.46 8.61 20.56
CA GLY A 202 15.68 9.38 20.88
C GLY A 202 16.94 8.49 20.82
N ALA A 203 16.81 7.25 21.32
CA ALA A 203 17.85 6.21 21.23
C ALA A 203 18.09 5.65 19.82
N CYS A 204 17.10 5.71 18.90
CA CYS A 204 17.29 5.30 17.50
C CYS A 204 18.10 6.35 16.74
N LYS A 205 17.91 7.64 17.05
CA LYS A 205 18.62 8.75 16.39
C LYS A 205 20.12 8.78 16.65
N THR A 206 20.58 8.12 17.71
CA THR A 206 21.98 8.11 18.14
C THR A 206 22.70 6.79 17.82
N GLN A 207 22.07 5.88 17.08
CA GLN A 207 22.72 4.62 16.69
C GLN A 207 23.79 4.85 15.63
N SER A 208 24.93 4.18 15.78
CA SER A 208 25.98 4.12 14.77
C SER A 208 25.93 2.78 14.06
N PHE A 209 25.96 2.80 12.73
CA PHE A 209 26.03 1.60 11.92
C PHE A 209 27.44 1.38 11.37
N SER A 210 27.73 0.13 10.98
CA SER A 210 28.97 -0.20 10.25
C SER A 210 29.04 0.65 8.96
N SER A 211 30.26 1.02 8.55
CA SER A 211 30.48 1.62 7.24
C SER A 211 30.38 0.60 6.09
N ASP A 212 30.52 -0.68 6.41
CA ASP A 212 30.48 -1.80 5.46
C ASP A 212 29.09 -2.45 5.50
N LEU A 213 28.11 -1.74 4.92
CA LEU A 213 26.74 -2.23 4.77
C LEU A 213 26.48 -2.61 3.31
N PRO A 214 25.75 -3.70 3.06
CA PRO A 214 25.46 -4.15 1.71
C PRO A 214 24.50 -3.18 1.02
N LYS A 215 24.67 -3.05 -0.30
CA LYS A 215 23.74 -2.26 -1.11
C LYS A 215 22.45 -3.01 -1.34
N THR A 216 21.35 -2.26 -1.41
CA THR A 216 20.01 -2.79 -1.66
C THR A 216 19.47 -2.36 -3.01
N ALA A 217 18.71 -3.25 -3.65
CA ALA A 217 17.75 -2.90 -4.69
C ALA A 217 16.35 -2.79 -4.09
N VAL A 218 15.72 -1.64 -4.27
CA VAL A 218 14.35 -1.41 -3.83
C VAL A 218 13.39 -1.82 -4.95
N ILE A 219 12.54 -2.82 -4.72
CA ILE A 219 11.59 -3.35 -5.69
C ILE A 219 10.19 -2.86 -5.32
N ILE A 220 9.58 -2.08 -6.22
CA ILE A 220 8.22 -1.56 -6.07
C ILE A 220 7.38 -2.10 -7.22
N CYS A 221 6.45 -3.00 -6.89
CA CYS A 221 5.48 -3.52 -7.85
C CYS A 221 4.26 -2.61 -7.86
N PHE A 222 3.69 -2.34 -9.04
CA PHE A 222 2.49 -1.51 -9.16
C PHE A 222 1.58 -2.01 -10.27
N HIS A 223 0.27 -1.85 -10.07
CA HIS A 223 -0.75 -2.08 -11.09
C HIS A 223 -1.83 -1.00 -10.97
N ASN A 224 -1.98 -0.17 -12.01
CA ASN A 224 -2.97 0.92 -12.04
C ASN A 224 -2.90 1.89 -10.85
N GLU A 225 -1.72 2.06 -10.25
CA GLU A 225 -1.48 2.95 -9.12
C GLU A 225 -1.72 4.42 -9.48
N ALA A 226 -2.23 5.20 -8.53
CA ALA A 226 -2.38 6.65 -8.71
C ALA A 226 -1.02 7.33 -8.92
N TRP A 227 -0.95 8.25 -9.89
CA TRP A 227 0.27 8.99 -10.24
C TRP A 227 0.96 9.62 -9.02
N SER A 228 0.20 10.36 -8.19
CA SER A 228 0.75 11.04 -7.02
C SER A 228 1.27 10.08 -5.95
N ALA A 229 0.61 8.93 -5.73
CA ALA A 229 1.03 7.93 -4.77
C ALA A 229 2.33 7.23 -5.22
N LEU A 230 2.37 6.76 -6.47
CA LEU A 230 3.57 6.11 -7.03
C LEU A 230 4.78 7.04 -7.02
N LEU A 231 4.63 8.28 -7.50
CA LEU A 231 5.74 9.23 -7.50
C LEU A 231 6.20 9.55 -6.08
N ARG A 232 5.27 9.69 -5.12
CA ARG A 232 5.61 9.95 -3.73
C ARG A 232 6.43 8.81 -3.13
N SER A 233 6.08 7.56 -3.43
CA SER A 233 6.85 6.38 -3.03
C SER A 233 8.28 6.43 -3.54
N VAL A 234 8.47 6.67 -4.85
CA VAL A 234 9.79 6.73 -5.48
C VAL A 234 10.64 7.86 -4.90
N HIS A 235 10.07 9.05 -4.82
CA HIS A 235 10.75 10.20 -4.24
C HIS A 235 11.12 9.98 -2.79
N SER A 236 10.23 9.38 -2.01
CA SER A 236 10.47 9.10 -0.60
C SER A 236 11.67 8.15 -0.43
N VAL A 237 11.77 7.09 -1.25
CA VAL A 237 12.94 6.21 -1.26
C VAL A 237 14.21 6.98 -1.64
N LEU A 238 14.18 7.78 -2.70
CA LEU A 238 15.33 8.58 -3.14
C LEU A 238 15.78 9.62 -2.11
N ASP A 239 14.83 10.21 -1.38
CA ASP A 239 15.06 11.32 -0.46
C ASP A 239 15.51 10.87 0.94
N TYR A 240 15.20 9.63 1.33
CA TYR A 240 15.48 9.09 2.67
C TYR A 240 16.42 7.87 2.69
N SER A 241 16.87 7.38 1.53
CA SER A 241 17.88 6.33 1.45
C SER A 241 19.30 6.92 1.28
N PRO A 242 20.30 6.46 2.04
CA PRO A 242 21.70 6.82 1.80
C PRO A 242 22.13 6.40 0.40
N LYS A 243 22.74 7.31 -0.37
CA LYS A 243 23.08 7.08 -1.79
C LYS A 243 24.10 5.95 -1.98
N GLU A 244 24.94 5.74 -0.98
CA GLU A 244 25.94 4.68 -0.93
C GLU A 244 25.33 3.29 -0.72
N LEU A 245 24.13 3.21 -0.13
CA LEU A 245 23.43 1.94 0.13
C LEU A 245 22.34 1.65 -0.91
N LEU A 246 21.78 2.65 -1.56
CA LEU A 246 20.81 2.47 -2.63
C LEU A 246 21.51 2.15 -3.96
N GLN A 247 21.47 0.88 -4.38
CA GLN A 247 22.00 0.49 -5.69
C GLN A 247 21.06 0.96 -6.80
N GLU A 248 19.78 0.62 -6.70
CA GLU A 248 18.76 0.90 -7.70
C GLU A 248 17.35 0.79 -7.11
N ILE A 249 16.37 1.41 -7.77
CA ILE A 249 14.94 1.24 -7.56
C ILE A 249 14.37 0.59 -8.82
N ILE A 250 13.73 -0.56 -8.68
CA ILE A 250 13.08 -1.29 -9.76
C ILE A 250 11.57 -1.14 -9.62
N LEU A 251 10.99 -0.36 -10.52
CA LEU A 251 9.55 -0.22 -10.67
C LEU A 251 9.04 -1.32 -11.60
N VAL A 252 8.28 -2.27 -11.06
CA VAL A 252 7.69 -3.36 -11.83
C VAL A 252 6.24 -3.03 -12.15
N ASP A 253 5.98 -2.65 -13.41
CA ASP A 253 4.62 -2.48 -13.94
C ASP A 253 4.01 -3.86 -14.20
N ASP A 254 3.11 -4.29 -13.31
CA ASP A 254 2.34 -5.51 -13.47
C ASP A 254 1.13 -5.27 -14.40
N PHE A 255 1.42 -4.96 -15.66
CA PHE A 255 0.44 -4.82 -16.74
C PHE A 255 -0.66 -3.78 -16.47
N SER A 256 -0.28 -2.58 -16.04
CA SER A 256 -1.21 -1.45 -15.87
C SER A 256 -1.86 -1.06 -17.19
N SER A 257 -3.10 -0.57 -17.13
CA SER A 257 -3.86 -0.07 -18.28
C SER A 257 -3.96 1.46 -18.34
N LYS A 258 -3.56 2.19 -17.28
CA LYS A 258 -3.61 3.65 -17.25
C LYS A 258 -2.50 4.26 -18.11
N ASP A 259 -2.86 5.15 -19.04
CA ASP A 259 -1.92 5.75 -20.01
C ASP A 259 -0.77 6.50 -19.32
N TYR A 260 -1.05 7.16 -18.19
CA TYR A 260 -0.04 7.90 -17.44
C TYR A 260 1.05 7.00 -16.83
N LEU A 261 0.82 5.68 -16.72
CA LEU A 261 1.82 4.73 -16.23
C LEU A 261 2.73 4.19 -17.34
N LYS A 262 2.54 4.64 -18.59
CA LYS A 262 3.32 4.21 -19.77
C LYS A 262 4.43 5.20 -20.09
N GLU A 263 4.41 5.78 -21.29
CA GLU A 263 5.39 6.77 -21.74
C GLU A 263 5.54 7.96 -20.77
N PRO A 264 4.47 8.53 -20.17
CA PRO A 264 4.62 9.62 -19.20
C PRO A 264 5.46 9.26 -17.98
N LEU A 265 5.30 8.04 -17.45
CA LEU A 265 6.10 7.55 -16.33
C LEU A 265 7.57 7.35 -16.74
N GLU A 266 7.82 6.83 -17.95
CA GLU A 266 9.18 6.67 -18.48
C GLU A 266 9.88 8.03 -18.62
N ILE A 267 9.21 9.02 -19.22
CA ILE A 267 9.73 10.38 -19.35
C ILE A 267 10.05 10.98 -17.97
N TYR A 268 9.15 10.81 -17.00
CA TYR A 268 9.37 11.34 -15.66
C TYR A 268 10.58 10.67 -14.98
N MET A 269 10.67 9.34 -15.04
CA MET A 269 11.68 8.57 -14.32
C MET A 269 13.09 8.62 -14.96
N GLN A 270 13.21 8.98 -16.24
CA GLN A 270 14.50 9.21 -16.91
C GLN A 270 15.40 10.24 -16.20
N GLN A 271 14.82 11.11 -15.38
CA GLN A 271 15.55 12.11 -14.59
C GLN A 271 16.33 11.49 -13.41
N PHE A 272 16.07 10.23 -13.06
CA PHE A 272 16.66 9.55 -11.90
C PHE A 272 17.45 8.33 -12.33
N PRO A 273 18.80 8.41 -12.42
CA PRO A 273 19.64 7.30 -12.87
C PRO A 273 19.52 6.02 -12.04
N ALA A 274 19.11 6.14 -10.78
CA ALA A 274 18.90 4.99 -9.90
C ALA A 274 17.58 4.25 -10.17
N VAL A 275 16.67 4.78 -11.00
CA VAL A 275 15.33 4.21 -11.23
C VAL A 275 15.28 3.47 -12.56
N LYS A 276 14.80 2.22 -12.52
CA LYS A 276 14.57 1.37 -13.69
C LYS A 276 13.11 0.92 -13.70
N ILE A 277 12.47 0.97 -14.86
CA ILE A 277 11.12 0.43 -15.07
C ILE A 277 11.23 -0.91 -15.79
N VAL A 278 10.57 -1.93 -15.25
CA VAL A 278 10.41 -3.26 -15.85
C VAL A 278 8.92 -3.51 -16.04
N ARG A 279 8.51 -3.98 -17.22
CA ARG A 279 7.08 -4.18 -17.54
C ARG A 279 6.78 -5.63 -17.84
N THR A 280 5.73 -6.16 -17.24
CA THR A 280 5.21 -7.50 -17.58
C THR A 280 4.39 -7.45 -18.86
N LYS A 281 4.33 -8.57 -19.59
CA LYS A 281 3.59 -8.67 -20.87
C LYS A 281 2.09 -8.98 -20.68
N ARG A 282 1.71 -9.41 -19.49
CA ARG A 282 0.35 -9.78 -19.06
C ARG A 282 0.26 -9.54 -17.56
N ARG A 283 -0.95 -9.56 -17.00
CA ARG A 283 -1.14 -9.47 -15.56
C ARG A 283 -0.60 -10.73 -14.89
N GLU A 284 0.47 -10.58 -14.11
CA GLU A 284 1.16 -11.66 -13.42
C GLU A 284 0.69 -11.79 -11.96
N GLY A 285 0.32 -10.70 -11.29
CA GLY A 285 0.07 -10.67 -9.85
C GLY A 285 1.34 -10.33 -9.06
N LEU A 286 1.15 -9.95 -7.79
CA LEU A 286 2.21 -9.39 -6.94
C LEU A 286 3.44 -10.28 -6.85
N ILE A 287 3.23 -11.58 -6.66
CA ILE A 287 4.29 -12.55 -6.39
C ILE A 287 5.24 -12.67 -7.59
N ARG A 288 4.69 -12.95 -8.77
CA ARG A 288 5.47 -13.05 -10.00
C ARG A 288 6.03 -11.68 -10.42
N ALA A 289 5.33 -10.57 -10.17
CA ALA A 289 5.89 -9.23 -10.37
C ALA A 289 7.13 -8.98 -9.47
N ARG A 290 7.09 -9.39 -8.20
CA ARG A 290 8.25 -9.33 -7.31
C ARG A 290 9.40 -10.20 -7.82
N MET A 291 9.12 -11.38 -8.36
CA MET A 291 10.15 -12.23 -8.99
C MET A 291 10.76 -11.59 -10.24
N VAL A 292 9.95 -10.93 -11.08
CA VAL A 292 10.45 -10.13 -12.21
C VAL A 292 11.39 -9.02 -11.74
N GLY A 293 11.04 -8.30 -10.68
CA GLY A 293 11.90 -7.28 -10.08
C GLY A 293 13.20 -7.87 -9.49
N THR A 294 13.09 -9.01 -8.82
CA THR A 294 14.21 -9.75 -8.21
C THR A 294 15.24 -10.16 -9.26
N ASN A 295 14.77 -10.69 -10.39
CA ASN A 295 15.60 -11.13 -11.50
C ASN A 295 16.19 -9.97 -12.31
N ALA A 296 15.63 -8.77 -12.18
CA ALA A 296 16.10 -7.57 -12.89
C ALA A 296 17.24 -6.82 -12.18
N SER A 297 17.62 -7.23 -10.97
CA SER A 297 18.73 -6.69 -10.17
C SER A 297 19.77 -7.75 -9.83
N THR A 298 21.00 -7.29 -9.53
CA THR A 298 22.06 -8.10 -8.93
C THR A 298 22.44 -7.65 -7.50
N ALA A 299 21.68 -6.74 -6.88
CA ALA A 299 21.98 -6.25 -5.52
C ALA A 299 21.97 -7.37 -4.49
N GLU A 300 22.82 -7.24 -3.46
CA GLU A 300 22.97 -8.21 -2.38
C GLU A 300 21.74 -8.27 -1.47
N VAL A 301 21.16 -7.11 -1.16
CA VAL A 301 19.91 -7.00 -0.42
C VAL A 301 18.77 -6.63 -1.37
N LEU A 302 17.62 -7.24 -1.15
CA LEU A 302 16.36 -6.96 -1.84
C LEU A 302 15.41 -6.31 -0.83
N THR A 303 14.96 -5.09 -1.11
CA THR A 303 13.98 -4.39 -0.28
C THR A 303 12.67 -4.24 -1.05
N TYR A 304 11.63 -4.96 -0.65
CA TYR A 304 10.30 -4.85 -1.25
C TYR A 304 9.51 -3.77 -0.56
N LEU A 305 8.88 -2.90 -1.34
CA LEU A 305 7.98 -1.85 -0.87
C LEU A 305 6.74 -1.82 -1.78
N ASP A 306 5.61 -1.42 -1.22
CA ASP A 306 4.39 -1.18 -2.01
C ASP A 306 4.48 0.16 -2.74
N SER A 307 3.59 0.37 -3.72
CA SER A 307 3.59 1.55 -4.59
C SER A 307 2.99 2.82 -3.98
N HIS A 308 2.56 2.76 -2.72
CA HIS A 308 1.91 3.84 -1.98
C HIS A 308 2.47 3.94 -0.55
N ILE A 309 3.78 4.19 -0.46
CA ILE A 309 4.52 4.29 0.81
C ILE A 309 5.15 5.67 0.97
N GLU A 310 5.52 6.00 2.20
CA GLU A 310 6.41 7.11 2.52
C GLU A 310 7.41 6.66 3.59
N CYS A 311 8.68 6.71 3.25
CA CYS A 311 9.79 6.50 4.16
C CYS A 311 9.89 7.67 5.15
N THR A 312 10.09 7.35 6.42
CA THR A 312 10.44 8.35 7.44
C THR A 312 11.93 8.68 7.38
N PRO A 313 12.37 9.85 7.88
CA PRO A 313 13.79 10.14 8.06
C PRO A 313 14.43 9.04 8.89
N ASP A 314 15.31 8.27 8.23
CA ASP A 314 15.90 7.01 8.69
C ASP A 314 14.85 5.87 8.82
N LEU A 315 15.09 4.75 8.13
CA LEU A 315 14.25 3.54 8.17
C LEU A 315 14.30 2.79 9.53
N SER A 316 14.73 3.45 10.61
CA SER A 316 14.82 2.87 11.95
C SER A 316 13.65 3.30 12.86
N ILE A 317 12.52 2.61 12.70
CA ILE A 317 11.33 2.51 13.57
C ILE A 317 11.41 3.25 14.94
N LYS A 318 10.45 4.17 15.21
CA LYS A 318 9.94 4.39 16.59
C LYS A 318 8.74 3.50 16.79
N ALA A 319 8.75 2.78 17.90
CA ALA A 319 7.57 2.68 18.74
C ALA A 319 7.26 4.10 19.23
N THR A 320 6.29 4.79 18.64
CA THR A 320 5.84 6.08 19.15
C THR A 320 5.61 5.96 20.65
N GLN A 321 5.96 6.99 21.42
CA GLN A 321 5.59 7.08 22.82
C GLN A 321 4.06 6.87 22.87
N GLU A 322 3.65 5.73 23.43
CA GLU A 322 2.28 5.20 23.56
C GLU A 322 1.65 4.36 22.43
N ALA A 323 2.26 4.15 21.24
CA ALA A 323 1.81 3.05 20.37
C ALA A 323 2.74 1.84 20.55
N SER A 324 2.18 0.79 21.12
CA SER A 324 2.84 -0.50 21.20
C SER A 324 3.12 -1.02 19.78
N VAL A 325 4.40 -1.24 19.46
CA VAL A 325 4.77 -1.92 18.20
C VAL A 325 4.01 -3.23 18.17
N GLN A 326 3.30 -3.49 17.07
CA GLN A 326 2.60 -4.75 16.87
C GLN A 326 3.48 -5.71 16.07
N VAL A 327 3.32 -7.00 16.33
CA VAL A 327 3.92 -8.09 15.55
C VAL A 327 2.83 -8.80 14.77
N GLY A 328 3.22 -9.42 13.66
CA GLY A 328 2.33 -10.25 12.85
C GLY A 328 2.07 -11.61 13.49
N GLY A 329 0.82 -12.03 13.44
CA GLY A 329 0.39 -13.41 13.65
C GLY A 329 -0.61 -13.83 12.57
N PHE A 330 -1.34 -14.89 12.85
CA PHE A 330 -2.41 -15.37 12.00
C PHE A 330 -3.45 -16.12 12.83
N ASP A 331 -4.68 -16.19 12.34
CA ASP A 331 -5.72 -17.05 12.90
C ASP A 331 -5.85 -18.38 12.15
N TRP A 332 -6.69 -19.29 12.65
CA TRP A 332 -6.89 -20.62 12.03
C TRP A 332 -7.60 -20.59 10.67
N SER A 333 -8.03 -19.42 10.20
CA SER A 333 -8.48 -19.23 8.81
C SER A 333 -7.34 -18.88 7.85
N LEU A 334 -6.09 -18.83 8.35
CA LEU A 334 -4.91 -18.34 7.64
C LEU A 334 -5.04 -16.88 7.20
N THR A 335 -5.67 -16.07 8.06
CA THR A 335 -5.74 -14.62 7.88
C THR A 335 -4.67 -13.97 8.76
N PHE A 336 -3.90 -13.04 8.20
CA PHE A 336 -2.93 -12.24 8.95
C PHE A 336 -3.62 -11.37 10.02
N THR A 337 -3.04 -11.30 11.20
CA THR A 337 -3.55 -10.49 12.33
C THR A 337 -2.44 -9.76 13.05
N TRP A 338 -2.71 -8.55 13.54
CA TRP A 338 -1.77 -7.81 14.39
C TRP A 338 -1.95 -8.19 15.85
N HIS A 339 -0.83 -8.30 16.57
CA HIS A 339 -0.81 -8.60 18.00
C HIS A 339 0.20 -7.74 18.74
N LEU A 340 -0.05 -7.53 20.02
CA LEU A 340 0.99 -7.04 20.93
C LEU A 340 2.09 -8.10 21.06
N PRO A 341 3.38 -7.72 21.01
CA PRO A 341 4.48 -8.62 21.30
C PRO A 341 4.29 -9.21 22.70
N PRO A 342 4.65 -10.47 22.95
CA PRO A 342 4.60 -11.01 24.30
C PRO A 342 5.57 -10.24 25.20
N LYS A 343 5.29 -10.19 26.52
CA LYS A 343 6.10 -9.42 27.49
C LYS A 343 7.61 -9.65 27.34
N ARG A 344 8.02 -10.90 27.07
CA ARG A 344 9.44 -11.28 26.85
C ARG A 344 10.13 -10.50 25.74
N ASP A 345 9.40 -10.14 24.68
CA ASP A 345 9.93 -9.41 23.52
C ASP A 345 9.77 -7.89 23.70
N GLN A 346 8.83 -7.44 24.54
CA GLN A 346 8.70 -6.04 24.93
C GLN A 346 9.88 -5.57 25.80
N ILE A 347 10.37 -6.42 26.71
CA ILE A 347 11.48 -6.11 27.64
C ILE A 347 12.84 -6.64 27.17
N ARG A 348 12.98 -6.97 25.88
CA ARG A 348 14.20 -7.54 25.32
C ARG A 348 15.42 -6.61 25.52
N PRO A 349 16.63 -7.14 25.69
CA PRO A 349 17.85 -6.34 25.74
C PRO A 349 18.00 -5.46 24.48
N GLY A 350 18.41 -4.20 24.67
CA GLY A 350 18.58 -3.24 23.58
C GLY A 350 17.29 -2.69 22.98
N ALA A 351 16.13 -2.94 23.58
CA ALA A 351 14.92 -2.19 23.23
C ALA A 351 15.15 -0.67 23.43
N PRO A 352 14.59 0.21 22.58
CA PRO A 352 13.63 -0.10 21.52
C PRO A 352 14.24 -0.44 20.16
N TYR A 353 15.57 -0.40 20.00
CA TYR A 353 16.23 -0.45 18.68
C TYR A 353 16.59 -1.87 18.21
N THR A 354 16.70 -2.85 19.11
CA THR A 354 16.97 -4.23 18.69
C THR A 354 15.74 -4.85 18.00
N PRO A 355 15.94 -5.76 17.04
CA PRO A 355 14.82 -6.40 16.32
C PRO A 355 13.80 -7.08 17.26
N ILE A 356 12.53 -7.07 16.87
CA ILE A 356 11.46 -7.84 17.52
C ILE A 356 11.17 -9.06 16.66
N ARG A 357 11.14 -10.24 17.29
CA ARG A 357 10.73 -11.47 16.60
C ARG A 357 9.23 -11.41 16.30
N SER A 358 8.87 -11.56 15.03
CA SER A 358 7.48 -11.58 14.57
C SER A 358 7.15 -12.96 14.03
N PRO A 359 6.11 -13.66 14.54
CA PRO A 359 5.68 -14.95 14.01
C PRO A 359 5.35 -14.94 12.52
N THR A 360 4.72 -13.87 12.04
CA THR A 360 4.43 -13.66 10.62
C THR A 360 4.75 -12.24 10.19
N MET A 361 4.86 -12.01 8.88
CA MET A 361 4.99 -10.68 8.28
C MET A 361 3.68 -10.24 7.63
N ALA A 362 3.43 -8.92 7.58
CA ALA A 362 2.32 -8.36 6.80
C ALA A 362 2.50 -8.62 5.30
N GLY A 363 3.74 -8.65 4.82
CA GLY A 363 4.11 -9.11 3.47
C GLY A 363 4.40 -8.03 2.45
N GLY A 364 3.92 -6.80 2.65
CA GLY A 364 4.17 -5.67 1.75
C GLY A 364 5.61 -5.17 1.77
N LEU A 365 6.16 -4.99 2.99
CA LEU A 365 7.39 -4.23 3.21
C LEU A 365 8.43 -5.05 4.00
N PHE A 366 9.53 -5.43 3.35
CA PHE A 366 10.62 -6.16 3.99
C PHE A 366 11.93 -6.07 3.22
N ALA A 367 13.05 -6.31 3.91
CA ALA A 367 14.36 -6.48 3.30
C ALA A 367 14.92 -7.88 3.58
N ILE A 368 15.49 -8.51 2.56
CA ILE A 368 16.06 -9.87 2.63
C ILE A 368 17.36 -9.96 1.83
N HIS A 369 18.35 -10.67 2.36
CA HIS A 369 19.56 -11.00 1.60
C HIS A 369 19.20 -11.92 0.43
N ARG A 370 19.66 -11.62 -0.79
CA ARG A 370 19.33 -12.36 -2.01
C ARG A 370 19.63 -13.84 -1.88
N ASP A 371 20.83 -14.21 -1.42
CA ASP A 371 21.22 -15.62 -1.29
C ASP A 371 20.39 -16.35 -0.25
N PHE A 372 19.94 -15.65 0.81
CA PHE A 372 19.03 -16.24 1.78
C PHE A 372 17.64 -16.45 1.17
N PHE A 373 17.15 -15.48 0.40
CA PHE A 373 15.87 -15.63 -0.29
C PHE A 373 15.91 -16.78 -1.32
N ALA A 374 17.02 -16.92 -2.05
CA ALA A 374 17.28 -18.03 -2.95
C ALA A 374 17.32 -19.38 -2.21
N TYR A 375 17.98 -19.42 -1.04
CA TYR A 375 18.05 -20.59 -0.19
C TYR A 375 16.66 -21.05 0.29
N LEU A 376 15.75 -20.10 0.60
CA LEU A 376 14.36 -20.40 0.95
C LEU A 376 13.51 -20.86 -0.25
N GLY A 377 14.06 -20.84 -1.47
CA GLY A 377 13.35 -21.16 -2.70
C GLY A 377 12.48 -20.03 -3.23
N TYR A 378 12.79 -18.78 -2.89
CA TYR A 378 12.02 -17.59 -3.25
C TYR A 378 10.53 -17.70 -2.86
N TYR A 379 9.66 -16.98 -3.56
CA TYR A 379 8.21 -17.19 -3.49
C TYR A 379 7.78 -18.43 -4.27
N ASP A 380 6.67 -19.04 -3.85
CA ASP A 380 5.93 -19.99 -4.68
C ASP A 380 5.29 -19.28 -5.88
N GLU A 381 5.82 -19.55 -7.09
CA GLU A 381 5.34 -18.91 -8.33
C GLU A 381 3.97 -19.42 -8.80
N GLU A 382 3.45 -20.53 -8.24
CA GLU A 382 2.11 -21.05 -8.54
C GLU A 382 1.00 -20.25 -7.84
N MET A 383 1.34 -19.45 -6.82
CA MET A 383 0.38 -18.53 -6.23
C MET A 383 -0.06 -17.44 -7.22
N GLU A 384 -1.35 -17.12 -7.22
CA GLU A 384 -1.95 -16.21 -8.19
C GLU A 384 -2.42 -14.90 -7.54
N VAL A 385 -2.22 -13.79 -8.26
CA VAL A 385 -2.72 -12.43 -7.93
C VAL A 385 -2.15 -11.87 -6.63
N TRP A 386 -2.66 -12.27 -5.47
CA TRP A 386 -2.31 -11.74 -4.15
C TRP A 386 -2.93 -12.60 -3.03
N GLY A 387 -2.23 -12.74 -1.90
CA GLY A 387 -2.75 -13.27 -0.66
C GLY A 387 -2.10 -14.60 -0.26
N GLY A 388 -1.73 -14.70 1.02
CA GLY A 388 -1.17 -15.90 1.63
C GLY A 388 0.35 -16.06 1.44
N GLU A 389 0.97 -15.34 0.49
CA GLU A 389 2.42 -15.39 0.25
C GLU A 389 3.22 -14.89 1.45
N ASN A 390 2.65 -13.95 2.19
CA ASN A 390 3.23 -13.40 3.40
C ASN A 390 3.29 -14.45 4.53
N LEU A 391 2.26 -15.29 4.66
CA LEU A 391 2.23 -16.38 5.63
C LEU A 391 3.12 -17.54 5.18
N GLU A 392 3.07 -17.91 3.90
CA GLU A 392 3.90 -18.96 3.32
C GLU A 392 5.39 -18.69 3.52
N LEU A 393 5.84 -17.46 3.19
CA LEU A 393 7.23 -17.06 3.40
C LEU A 393 7.59 -16.93 4.89
N SER A 394 6.63 -16.65 5.78
CA SER A 394 6.87 -16.63 7.22
C SER A 394 7.06 -18.03 7.82
N PHE A 395 6.47 -19.05 7.21
CA PHE A 395 6.55 -20.44 7.69
C PHE A 395 7.78 -21.19 7.18
N LYS A 396 8.33 -20.79 6.02
CA LYS A 396 9.65 -21.21 5.52
C LYS A 396 10.76 -20.78 6.46
#